data_AF-A0A9P6WSG4-F1
#
_entry.id   AF-A0A9P6WSG4-F1
#
_cell.length_a   1.000
_cell.length_b   1.000
_cell.length_c   1.000
_cell.angle_alpha   90.00
_cell.angle_beta   90.00
_cell.angle_gamma   90.00
#
_symmetry.space_group_name_H-M   'P 1'
#
loop_
_entity.id
_entity.type
_entity.pdbx_description
1 polymer ?
#
loop_
_entity_poly.entity_id
_entity_poly.type
_entity_poly.pdbx_seq_one_letter_code
_entity_poly.pdbx_strand_id
1 'polypeptide(L)'
;MSPRELDELQKQLKELMDVGLIRPSSSPWGAPVLFVRKKNGSLRMCIDYRAINSLTKRINTPLPRIDECLERLGGAKHFSSIDLKSGYHQVRIRDEDVPKTAFNTRYGSYE
;
A
#
# COMPACT_ATOMS: atom_id res chain seq x y z
N MET A 1 12.73 -15.91 4.61
CA MET A 1 11.40 -15.98 5.22
C MET A 1 11.27 -17.32 5.92
N SER A 2 10.75 -17.31 7.15
CA SER A 2 10.39 -18.52 7.90
C SER A 2 9.21 -19.25 7.23
N PRO A 3 8.98 -20.55 7.52
CA PRO A 3 7.84 -21.29 6.97
C PRO A 3 6.50 -20.58 7.18
N ARG A 4 6.26 -20.04 8.38
CA ARG A 4 5.06 -19.27 8.71
C ARG A 4 4.89 -17.99 7.87
N GLU A 5 5.99 -17.31 7.54
CA GLU A 5 5.95 -16.14 6.66
C GLU A 5 5.66 -16.52 5.21
N LEU A 6 6.11 -17.69 4.76
CA LEU A 6 5.85 -18.18 3.42
C LEU A 6 4.38 -18.58 3.24
N ASP A 7 3.78 -19.24 4.23
CA ASP A 7 2.35 -19.57 4.22
C ASP A 7 1.50 -18.30 4.19
N GLU A 8 1.86 -17.30 5.00
CA GLU A 8 1.16 -16.01 5.01
C GLU A 8 1.36 -15.23 3.69
N LEU A 9 2.56 -15.30 3.11
CA LEU A 9 2.85 -14.68 1.82
C LEU A 9 1.94 -15.25 0.73
N GLN A 10 1.85 -16.57 0.64
CA GLN A 10 1.01 -17.23 -0.34
C GLN A 10 -0.47 -16.87 -0.15
N LYS A 11 -0.93 -16.80 1.09
CA LYS A 11 -2.29 -16.38 1.43
C LYS A 11 -2.58 -14.94 1.00
N GLN A 12 -1.74 -13.96 1.39
CA GLN A 12 -1.96 -12.55 1.07
C GLN A 12 -1.81 -12.28 -0.44
N LEU A 13 -0.88 -12.95 -1.13
CA LEU A 13 -0.78 -12.88 -2.59
C LEU A 13 -2.08 -13.31 -3.26
N LYS A 14 -2.63 -14.46 -2.84
CA LYS A 14 -3.89 -14.97 -3.38
C LYS A 14 -5.04 -14.00 -3.14
N GLU A 15 -5.19 -13.49 -1.92
CA GLU A 15 -6.24 -12.51 -1.59
C GLU A 15 -6.15 -11.24 -2.44
N LEU A 16 -4.93 -10.73 -2.68
CA LEU A 16 -4.72 -9.54 -3.50
C LEU A 16 -5.02 -9.80 -4.99
N MET A 17 -4.66 -10.98 -5.50
CA MET A 17 -4.98 -11.39 -6.88
C MET A 17 -6.48 -11.62 -7.08
N ASP A 18 -7.15 -12.29 -6.14
CA ASP A 18 -8.58 -12.61 -6.22
C ASP A 18 -9.44 -11.33 -6.23
N VAL A 19 -9.01 -10.28 -5.51
CA VAL A 19 -9.66 -8.95 -5.52
C VAL A 19 -9.24 -8.11 -6.73
N GLY A 20 -8.24 -8.54 -7.50
CA GLY A 20 -7.74 -7.85 -8.69
C GLY A 20 -6.90 -6.60 -8.38
N LEU A 21 -6.29 -6.55 -7.19
CA LEU A 21 -5.41 -5.45 -6.79
C LEU A 21 -3.99 -5.58 -7.33
N ILE A 22 -3.56 -6.81 -7.60
CA ILE A 22 -2.25 -7.12 -8.19
C ILE A 22 -2.42 -8.13 -9.32
N ARG A 23 -1.43 -8.21 -10.20
CA ARG A 23 -1.33 -9.25 -11.25
C ARG A 23 0.10 -9.77 -11.37
N PRO A 24 0.31 -10.95 -11.97
CA PRO A 24 1.66 -11.39 -12.34
C PRO A 24 2.35 -10.36 -13.22
N SER A 25 3.63 -10.11 -12.96
CA SER A 25 4.44 -9.10 -13.64
C SER A 25 5.61 -9.75 -14.37
N SER A 26 5.94 -9.19 -15.54
CA SER A 26 7.20 -9.42 -16.26
C SER A 26 8.06 -8.15 -16.29
N SER A 27 7.81 -7.22 -15.37
CA SER A 27 8.52 -5.96 -15.27
C SER A 27 10.00 -6.17 -14.96
N PRO A 28 10.90 -5.33 -15.50
CA PRO A 28 12.30 -5.31 -15.08
C PRO A 28 12.50 -4.75 -13.66
N TRP A 29 11.46 -4.15 -13.07
CA TRP A 29 11.48 -3.66 -11.70
C TRP A 29 11.15 -4.79 -10.72
N GLY A 30 11.53 -4.62 -9.45
CA GLY A 30 11.23 -5.63 -8.43
C GLY A 30 11.67 -5.21 -7.04
N ALA A 31 10.74 -4.67 -6.26
CA ALA A 31 10.95 -4.41 -4.85
C ALA A 31 10.84 -5.70 -4.02
N PRO A 32 11.63 -5.86 -2.94
CA PRO A 32 11.52 -7.02 -2.08
C PRO A 32 10.31 -6.91 -1.14
N VAL A 33 9.73 -8.07 -0.79
CA VAL A 33 8.67 -8.18 0.21
C VAL A 33 9.24 -8.43 1.60
N LEU A 34 8.71 -7.72 2.59
CA LEU A 34 9.03 -7.82 4.01
C LEU A 34 7.75 -8.04 4.82
N PHE A 35 7.89 -8.60 6.02
CA PHE A 35 6.77 -8.76 6.94
C PHE A 35 6.93 -7.89 8.19
N VAL A 36 5.83 -7.25 8.59
CA VAL A 36 5.73 -6.52 9.84
C VAL A 36 4.70 -7.20 10.74
N ARG A 37 5.05 -7.43 12.00
CA ARG A 37 4.11 -7.96 13.00
C ARG A 37 3.18 -6.86 13.47
N LYS A 38 1.87 -7.06 13.32
CA LYS A 38 0.85 -6.22 13.95
C LYS A 38 0.77 -6.51 15.45
N LYS A 39 0.17 -5.59 16.20
CA LYS A 39 -0.07 -5.74 17.66
C LYS A 39 -0.84 -7.01 18.02
N ASN A 40 -1.75 -7.44 17.15
CA ASN A 40 -2.54 -8.67 17.32
C ASN A 40 -1.79 -9.96 16.91
N GLY A 41 -0.49 -9.89 16.60
CA GLY A 41 0.33 -11.03 16.22
C GLY A 41 0.18 -11.47 14.74
N SER A 42 -0.73 -10.89 13.97
CA SER A 42 -0.81 -11.14 12.52
C SER A 42 0.36 -10.48 11.78
N LEU A 43 0.74 -11.07 10.65
CA LEU A 43 1.79 -10.55 9.79
C LEU A 43 1.16 -9.68 8.68
N ARG A 44 1.74 -8.51 8.44
CA ARG A 44 1.38 -7.63 7.32
C ARG A 44 2.46 -7.73 6.27
N MET A 45 2.09 -8.12 5.05
CA MET A 45 2.97 -8.02 3.90
C MET A 45 3.20 -6.54 3.58
N CYS A 46 4.47 -6.15 3.48
CA CYS A 46 4.91 -4.81 3.12
C CYS A 46 5.91 -4.92 1.96
N ILE A 47 5.76 -4.06 0.96
CA ILE A 47 6.70 -4.00 -0.16
C ILE A 47 7.68 -2.86 0.11
N ASP A 48 8.97 -3.16 0.03
CA ASP A 48 10.01 -2.17 0.32
C ASP A 48 10.27 -1.26 -0.87
N TYR A 49 9.44 -0.23 -1.00
CA TYR A 49 9.56 0.78 -2.05
C TYR A 49 10.59 1.88 -1.75
N ARG A 50 11.52 1.71 -0.79
CA ARG A 50 12.51 2.77 -0.46
C ARG A 50 13.33 3.22 -1.68
N ALA A 51 13.74 2.28 -2.52
CA ALA A 51 14.54 2.57 -3.72
C ALA A 51 13.72 3.34 -4.78
N ILE A 52 12.48 2.95 -5.05
CA ILE A 52 11.65 3.69 -6.00
C ILE A 52 11.24 5.06 -5.43
N ASN A 53 11.02 5.16 -4.12
CA ASN A 53 10.68 6.42 -3.47
C ASN A 53 11.82 7.46 -3.55
N SER A 54 13.08 7.04 -3.69
CA SER A 54 14.20 7.98 -3.91
C SER A 54 14.31 8.45 -5.37
N LEU A 55 13.82 7.65 -6.32
CA LEU A 55 13.77 7.98 -7.74
C LEU A 55 12.52 8.80 -8.10
N THR A 56 11.45 8.67 -7.31
CA THR A 56 10.17 9.32 -7.58
C THR A 56 10.22 10.78 -7.15
N LYS A 57 9.83 11.70 -8.05
CA LYS A 57 9.70 13.12 -7.73
C LYS A 57 8.64 13.30 -6.64
N ARG A 58 9.03 13.89 -5.52
CA ARG A 58 8.09 14.20 -4.44
C ARG A 58 7.10 15.26 -4.91
N ILE A 59 5.81 14.94 -4.84
CA ILE A 59 4.75 15.93 -4.94
C ILE A 59 4.60 16.60 -3.57
N ASN A 60 4.79 17.92 -3.52
CA ASN A 60 4.57 18.70 -2.31
C ASN A 60 3.27 19.47 -2.46
N THR A 61 2.16 18.79 -2.19
CA THR A 61 0.85 19.44 -2.12
C THR A 61 0.68 19.99 -0.71
N PRO A 62 0.49 21.31 -0.54
CA PRO A 62 0.31 21.88 0.79
C PRO A 62 -0.98 21.33 1.39
N LEU A 63 -0.85 20.63 2.52
CA LEU A 63 -2.00 20.28 3.34
C LEU A 63 -2.44 21.52 4.12
N PRO A 64 -3.76 21.75 4.29
CA PRO A 64 -4.26 22.85 5.10
C PRO A 64 -3.76 22.71 6.55
N ARG A 65 -3.59 23.86 7.23
CA ARG A 65 -3.17 23.85 8.64
C ARG A 65 -4.28 23.22 9.48
N ILE A 66 -3.88 22.53 10.56
CA ILE A 66 -4.86 21.89 11.45
C ILE A 66 -5.81 22.93 12.07
N ASP A 67 -5.30 24.13 12.41
CA ASP A 67 -6.09 25.23 12.97
C ASP A 67 -7.18 25.69 11.99
N GLU A 68 -6.83 25.86 10.71
CA GLU A 68 -7.78 26.24 9.65
C GLU A 68 -8.86 25.16 9.44
N CYS A 69 -8.48 23.89 9.51
CA CYS A 69 -9.43 22.78 9.43
C CYS A 69 -10.40 22.80 10.62
N LEU A 70 -9.92 23.08 11.83
CA LEU A 70 -10.75 23.10 13.05
C LEU A 70 -11.65 24.34 13.12
N GLU A 71 -11.17 25.51 12.68
CA GLU A 71 -11.99 26.72 12.60
C GLU A 71 -13.20 26.55 11.68
N ARG A 72 -13.02 25.88 10.53
CA ARG A 72 -14.12 25.55 9.60
C ARG A 72 -15.18 24.64 10.21
N LEU A 73 -14.79 23.83 11.18
CA LEU A 73 -15.67 22.95 11.92
C LEU A 73 -16.35 23.65 13.11
N GLY A 74 -15.93 24.88 13.44
CA GLY A 74 -16.47 25.67 14.54
C GLY A 74 -17.97 25.91 14.39
N GLY A 75 -18.70 25.76 15.49
CA GLY A 75 -20.16 25.93 15.53
C GLY A 75 -20.98 24.71 15.09
N ALA A 76 -20.34 23.63 14.64
CA ALA A 76 -21.01 22.37 14.39
C ALA A 76 -21.49 21.72 15.72
N LYS A 77 -22.71 21.22 15.73
CA LYS A 77 -23.31 20.53 16.90
C LYS A 77 -23.07 19.02 16.89
N HIS A 78 -22.79 18.45 15.72
CA HIS A 78 -22.59 17.02 15.51
C HIS A 78 -21.40 16.80 14.58
N PHE A 79 -20.60 15.79 14.91
CA PHE A 79 -19.43 15.39 14.14
C PHE A 79 -19.60 13.94 13.72
N SER A 80 -19.20 13.64 12.49
CA SER A 80 -19.06 12.27 12.01
C SER A 80 -17.70 12.14 11.33
N SER A 81 -17.15 10.93 11.39
CA SER A 81 -15.89 10.60 10.74
C SER A 81 -16.11 9.37 9.88
N ILE A 82 -15.53 9.37 8.70
CA ILE A 82 -15.64 8.28 7.72
C ILE A 82 -14.23 7.76 7.47
N ASP A 83 -14.02 6.48 7.74
CA ASP A 83 -12.78 5.78 7.37
C ASP A 83 -12.97 5.06 6.04
N LEU A 84 -12.12 5.39 5.06
CA LEU A 84 -12.12 4.71 3.77
C LEU A 84 -11.35 3.38 3.88
N LYS A 85 -12.08 2.26 3.85
CA LYS A 85 -11.52 0.91 3.94
C LYS A 85 -10.41 0.72 2.90
N SER A 86 -9.18 0.50 3.36
CA SER A 86 -8.01 0.31 2.49
C SER A 86 -7.88 1.43 1.44
N GLY A 87 -8.05 2.69 1.83
CA GLY A 87 -8.16 3.83 0.92
C GLY A 87 -7.11 3.90 -0.20
N TYR A 88 -5.86 3.51 0.06
CA TYR A 88 -4.81 3.46 -0.98
C TYR A 88 -5.12 2.49 -2.13
N HIS A 89 -5.75 1.35 -1.85
CA HIS A 89 -6.11 0.35 -2.87
C HIS A 89 -7.31 0.77 -3.72
N GLN A 90 -7.99 1.85 -3.36
CA GLN A 90 -9.13 2.36 -4.13
C GLN A 90 -8.69 3.27 -5.29
N VAL A 91 -7.47 3.82 -5.22
CA VAL A 91 -6.92 4.69 -6.25
C VAL A 91 -6.05 3.87 -7.20
N ARG A 92 -6.41 3.86 -8.49
CA ARG A 92 -5.62 3.15 -9.50
C ARG A 92 -4.31 3.89 -9.80
N ILE A 93 -3.24 3.11 -9.95
CA ILE A 93 -1.97 3.58 -10.50
C ILE A 93 -2.16 3.80 -12.01
N ARG A 94 -1.47 4.79 -12.58
CA ARG A 94 -1.49 5.02 -14.04
C ARG A 94 -0.86 3.83 -14.74
N ASP A 95 -1.43 3.38 -15.86
CA ASP A 95 -0.97 2.16 -16.56
C ASP A 95 0.53 2.17 -16.91
N GLU A 96 1.07 3.35 -17.24
CA GLU A 96 2.50 3.56 -17.54
C GLU A 96 3.43 3.42 -16.32
N ASP A 97 2.88 3.56 -15.10
CA ASP A 97 3.62 3.52 -13.85
C ASP A 97 3.46 2.17 -13.11
N VAL A 98 2.47 1.34 -13.48
CA VAL A 98 2.23 0.01 -12.87
C VAL A 98 3.49 -0.86 -12.85
N PRO A 99 4.30 -0.97 -13.93
CA PRO A 99 5.50 -1.80 -13.88
C PRO A 99 6.50 -1.36 -12.80
N LYS A 100 6.48 -0.10 -12.38
CA LYS A 100 7.38 0.43 -11.35
C LYS A 100 7.02 -0.07 -9.95
N THR A 101 5.76 -0.45 -9.72
CA THR A 101 5.31 -1.03 -8.45
C THR A 101 5.55 -2.54 -8.36
N ALA A 102 6.19 -3.14 -9.36
CA ALA A 102 6.49 -4.56 -9.34
C ALA A 102 7.33 -4.98 -8.13
N PHE A 103 7.01 -6.14 -7.57
CA PHE A 103 7.65 -6.71 -6.41
C PHE A 103 7.89 -8.21 -6.57
N ASN A 104 8.99 -8.67 -5.99
CA ASN A 104 9.48 -10.02 -6.14
C ASN A 104 9.22 -10.85 -4.90
N THR A 105 8.74 -12.07 -5.11
CA THR A 105 8.47 -13.05 -4.07
C THR A 105 9.10 -14.39 -4.44
N ARG A 106 9.11 -15.34 -3.49
CA ARG A 106 9.52 -16.73 -3.77
C ARG A 106 8.65 -17.40 -4.86
N TYR A 107 7.41 -16.94 -5.02
CA TYR A 107 6.42 -17.55 -5.91
C TYR A 107 6.27 -16.84 -7.25
N GLY A 108 7.10 -15.83 -7.53
CA GLY A 108 7.05 -15.03 -8.75
C GLY A 108 7.06 -13.53 -8.49
N SER A 109 6.93 -12.79 -9.58
CA SER A 109 6.88 -11.33 -9.61
C SER A 109 5.44 -10.86 -9.86
N TYR A 110 5.04 -9.80 -9.15
CA TYR A 110 3.69 -9.25 -9.20
C TYR A 110 3.75 -7.73 -9.24
N GLU A 111 2.74 -7.07 -9.78
CA GLU A 111 2.60 -5.61 -9.86
C GLU A 111 1.20 -5.13 -9.54
#